data_AF-A0A1D6L1K0-F1
#
_entry.id   AF-A0A1D6L1K0-F1
#
_cell.length_a   1.000
_cell.length_b   1.000
_cell.length_c   1.000
_cell.angle_alpha   90.00
_cell.angle_beta   90.00
_cell.angle_gamma   90.00
#
_symmetry.space_group_name_H-M   'P 1'
#
loop_
_entity.id
_entity.type
_entity.pdbx_description
1 polymer ?
#
loop_
_entity_poly.entity_id
_entity_poly.type
_entity_poly.pdbx_seq_one_letter_code
_entity_poly.pdbx_strand_id
1 'polypeptide(L)'
;MQRRRGHTWAGVGKTAQAASAHAALFCFTLLLALRVDGRTTYSWWIIFIPLWLFHGIVARGRFSMPAPSLPHGRHWAPCHSIVAAPLLIAFELLLCIYLESIRVRNHPSFDLKIVFLPLLAFEAIILIDNFR
;
A
#
# COMPACT_ATOMS: atom_id res chain seq x y z
N MET A 1 -30.21 -23.34 10.73
CA MET A 1 -30.27 -21.94 10.26
C MET A 1 -29.07 -21.06 10.65
N GLN A 2 -28.37 -21.30 11.78
CA GLN A 2 -27.22 -20.48 12.20
C GLN A 2 -26.02 -20.47 11.22
N ARG A 3 -25.75 -21.58 10.53
CA ARG A 3 -24.61 -21.71 9.61
C ARG A 3 -24.68 -20.77 8.39
N ARG A 4 -25.90 -20.42 7.91
CA ARG A 4 -26.09 -19.46 6.81
C ARG A 4 -25.81 -18.00 7.24
N ARG A 5 -26.10 -17.65 8.49
CA ARG A 5 -25.81 -16.30 9.03
C ARG A 5 -24.30 -16.03 9.12
N GLY A 6 -23.50 -17.02 9.51
CA GLY A 6 -22.03 -16.86 9.60
C GLY A 6 -21.37 -16.51 8.26
N HIS A 7 -21.84 -17.09 7.16
CA HIS A 7 -21.32 -16.80 5.82
C HIS A 7 -21.67 -15.39 5.33
N THR A 8 -22.87 -14.87 5.67
CA THR A 8 -23.26 -13.50 5.29
C THR A 8 -22.46 -12.43 6.04
N TRP A 9 -22.16 -12.61 7.33
CA TRP A 9 -21.37 -11.65 8.11
C TRP A 9 -19.91 -11.58 7.66
N ALA A 10 -19.31 -12.73 7.35
CA ALA A 10 -17.95 -12.78 6.79
C ALA A 10 -17.88 -12.13 5.39
N GLY A 11 -18.93 -12.26 4.59
CA GLY A 11 -19.06 -11.57 3.30
C GLY A 11 -19.15 -10.04 3.44
N VAL A 12 -19.99 -9.57 4.36
CA VAL A 12 -20.14 -8.13 4.68
C VAL A 12 -18.84 -7.52 5.19
N GLY A 13 -18.07 -8.23 6.02
CA GLY A 13 -16.77 -7.77 6.48
C GLY A 13 -15.77 -7.57 5.34
N LYS A 14 -15.74 -8.50 4.37
CA LYS A 14 -14.86 -8.41 3.20
C LYS A 14 -15.23 -7.27 2.25
N THR A 15 -16.52 -7.08 1.99
CA THR A 15 -16.99 -5.97 1.14
C THR A 15 -16.75 -4.62 1.81
N ALA A 16 -16.99 -4.50 3.11
CA ALA A 16 -16.69 -3.29 3.88
C ALA A 16 -15.19 -2.96 3.87
N GLN A 17 -14.32 -3.98 4.00
CA GLN A 17 -12.88 -3.80 3.94
C GLN A 17 -12.41 -3.36 2.53
N ALA A 18 -12.97 -3.96 1.48
CA ALA A 18 -12.67 -3.53 0.12
C ALA A 18 -13.12 -2.08 -0.10
N ALA A 19 -14.33 -1.72 0.33
CA ALA A 19 -14.83 -0.35 0.24
C ALA A 19 -13.94 0.65 1.00
N SER A 20 -13.49 0.32 2.22
CA SER A 20 -12.60 1.19 2.98
C SER A 20 -11.22 1.35 2.34
N ALA A 21 -10.68 0.29 1.73
CA ALA A 21 -9.44 0.37 0.96
C ALA A 21 -9.58 1.31 -0.24
N HIS A 22 -10.66 1.20 -1.02
CA HIS A 22 -10.90 2.08 -2.17
C HIS A 22 -11.17 3.52 -1.74
N ALA A 23 -11.90 3.72 -0.64
CA ALA A 23 -12.12 5.05 -0.07
C ALA A 23 -10.79 5.70 0.36
N ALA A 24 -9.87 4.94 0.94
CA ALA A 24 -8.54 5.42 1.33
C ALA A 24 -7.71 5.85 0.10
N LEU A 25 -7.73 5.07 -0.99
CA LEU A 25 -7.07 5.44 -2.26
C LEU A 25 -7.71 6.67 -2.91
N PHE A 26 -9.03 6.76 -2.89
CA PHE A 26 -9.75 7.92 -3.39
C PHE A 26 -9.38 9.18 -2.59
N CYS A 27 -9.37 9.10 -1.26
CA CYS A 27 -8.94 10.18 -0.38
C CYS A 27 -7.49 10.61 -0.65
N PHE A 28 -6.57 9.65 -0.81
CA PHE A 28 -5.18 9.94 -1.19
C PHE A 28 -5.12 10.73 -2.49
N THR A 29 -5.80 10.25 -3.54
CA THR A 29 -5.81 10.86 -4.87
C THR A 29 -6.38 12.28 -4.83
N LEU A 30 -7.48 12.48 -4.10
CA LEU A 30 -8.10 13.79 -3.93
C LEU A 30 -7.17 14.77 -3.21
N LEU A 31 -6.58 14.37 -2.07
CA LEU A 31 -5.63 15.22 -1.33
C LEU A 31 -4.39 15.54 -2.15
N LEU A 32 -3.87 14.56 -2.88
CA LEU A 32 -2.73 14.74 -3.77
C LEU A 32 -3.04 15.74 -4.89
N ALA A 33 -4.19 15.60 -5.57
CA ALA A 33 -4.63 16.52 -6.61
C ALA A 33 -4.77 17.95 -6.06
N LEU A 34 -5.47 18.11 -4.94
CA LEU A 34 -5.64 19.41 -4.28
C LEU A 34 -4.30 20.04 -3.85
N ARG A 35 -3.31 19.21 -3.48
CA ARG A 35 -1.98 19.70 -3.15
C ARG A 35 -1.20 20.15 -4.38
N VAL A 36 -1.21 19.35 -5.44
CA VAL A 36 -0.50 19.64 -6.70
C VAL A 36 -1.09 20.89 -7.37
N ASP A 37 -2.41 21.08 -7.30
CA ASP A 37 -3.10 22.28 -7.79
C ASP A 37 -2.87 23.53 -6.92
N GLY A 38 -2.07 23.43 -5.85
CA GLY A 38 -1.80 24.54 -4.94
C GLY A 38 -2.99 24.98 -4.08
N ARG A 39 -4.09 24.20 -4.05
CA ARG A 39 -5.32 24.51 -3.30
C ARG A 39 -5.17 24.26 -1.79
N THR A 40 -4.19 23.47 -1.37
CA THR A 40 -3.95 23.14 0.04
C THR A 40 -2.50 23.33 0.44
N THR A 41 -2.27 23.74 1.70
CA THR A 41 -0.93 23.91 2.31
C THR A 41 -0.52 22.73 3.21
N TYR A 42 -1.28 21.63 3.18
CA TYR A 42 -1.08 20.48 4.05
C TYR A 42 0.29 19.82 3.90
N SER A 43 0.72 19.16 4.98
CA SER A 43 1.96 18.38 4.99
C SER A 43 1.85 17.17 4.09
N TRP A 44 2.96 16.81 3.48
CA TRP A 44 3.06 15.56 2.73
C TRP A 44 2.77 14.36 3.62
N TRP A 45 3.08 14.43 4.92
CA TRP A 45 2.65 13.42 5.90
C TRP A 45 1.12 13.22 5.89
N ILE A 46 0.35 14.31 5.94
CA ILE A 46 -1.13 14.25 5.94
C ILE A 46 -1.65 13.68 4.62
N ILE A 47 -1.03 14.06 3.51
CA ILE A 47 -1.42 13.60 2.17
C ILE A 47 -1.17 12.09 2.02
N PHE A 48 -0.09 11.56 2.59
CA PHE A 48 0.26 10.13 2.48
C PHE A 48 -0.45 9.24 3.52
N ILE A 49 -1.02 9.79 4.60
CA ILE A 49 -1.76 9.00 5.61
C ILE A 49 -2.82 8.06 4.99
N PRO A 50 -3.71 8.49 4.08
CA PRO A 50 -4.69 7.60 3.47
C PRO A 50 -4.05 6.46 2.67
N LEU A 51 -2.88 6.67 2.07
CA LEU A 51 -2.13 5.63 1.35
C LEU A 51 -1.57 4.58 2.33
N TRP A 52 -1.00 5.00 3.46
CA TRP A 52 -0.55 4.07 4.50
C TRP A 52 -1.71 3.34 5.18
N LEU A 53 -2.86 4.00 5.35
CA LEU A 53 -4.08 3.35 5.80
C LEU A 53 -4.55 2.28 4.82
N PHE A 54 -4.48 2.53 3.52
CA PHE A 54 -4.77 1.51 2.50
C PHE A 54 -3.88 0.28 2.68
N HIS A 55 -2.57 0.44 2.82
CA HIS A 55 -1.65 -0.68 3.09
C HIS A 55 -2.03 -1.44 4.38
N GLY A 56 -2.36 -0.72 5.45
CA GLY A 56 -2.82 -1.32 6.70
C GLY A 56 -4.13 -2.11 6.55
N ILE A 57 -5.11 -1.57 5.84
CA ILE A 57 -6.41 -2.22 5.57
C ILE A 57 -6.19 -3.48 4.73
N VAL A 58 -5.38 -3.42 3.68
CA VAL A 58 -5.09 -4.56 2.79
C VAL A 58 -4.30 -5.64 3.53
N ALA A 59 -3.28 -5.25 4.31
CA ALA A 59 -2.52 -6.18 5.14
C ALA A 59 -3.42 -6.91 6.14
N ARG A 60 -4.31 -6.19 6.84
CA ARG A 60 -5.26 -6.79 7.79
C ARG A 60 -6.17 -7.81 7.15
N GLY A 61 -6.66 -7.57 5.93
CA GLY A 61 -7.45 -8.58 5.20
C GLY A 61 -6.68 -9.86 4.91
N ARG A 62 -5.39 -9.76 4.59
CA ARG A 62 -4.54 -10.93 4.32
C ARG A 62 -4.18 -11.70 5.60
N PHE A 63 -3.96 -11.01 6.71
CA PHE A 63 -3.61 -11.64 8.00
C PHE A 63 -4.82 -12.09 8.84
N SER A 64 -6.02 -11.56 8.59
CA SER A 64 -7.27 -12.01 9.23
C SER A 64 -7.99 -13.13 8.47
N MET A 65 -7.51 -13.52 7.28
CA MET A 65 -7.97 -14.76 6.66
C MET A 65 -7.29 -15.94 7.34
N PRO A 66 -8.05 -16.95 7.82
CA PRO A 66 -7.43 -18.22 8.21
C PRO A 66 -6.64 -18.71 7.00
N ALA A 67 -5.38 -19.07 7.23
CA ALA A 67 -4.49 -19.57 6.18
C ALA A 67 -5.28 -20.55 5.31
N PRO A 68 -5.37 -20.33 3.97
CA PRO A 68 -6.05 -21.24 3.09
C PRO A 68 -5.52 -22.64 3.38
N SER A 69 -6.39 -23.55 3.84
CA SER A 69 -6.01 -24.94 4.06
C SER A 69 -5.47 -25.45 2.73
N LEU A 70 -4.15 -25.67 2.66
CA LEU A 70 -3.43 -26.00 1.44
C LEU A 70 -4.11 -27.18 0.74
N PRO A 71 -4.66 -27.01 -0.48
CA PRO A 71 -4.93 -28.14 -1.34
C PRO A 71 -3.56 -28.68 -1.77
N HIS A 72 -3.35 -29.98 -1.58
CA HIS A 72 -2.18 -30.76 -1.98
C HIS A 72 -1.57 -30.26 -3.31
N GLY A 73 -0.49 -29.47 -3.22
CA GLY A 73 0.13 -28.80 -4.37
C GLY A 73 0.97 -27.61 -3.91
N ARG A 74 2.26 -27.83 -3.69
CA ARG A 74 3.24 -26.88 -3.14
C ARG A 74 3.54 -25.75 -4.15
N HIS A 75 2.69 -24.72 -4.22
CA HIS A 75 3.06 -23.42 -4.77
C HIS A 75 3.16 -22.43 -3.61
N TRP A 76 4.39 -22.05 -3.26
CA TRP A 76 4.62 -21.00 -2.27
C TRP A 76 4.02 -19.69 -2.78
N ALA A 77 3.58 -18.79 -1.88
CA ALA A 77 3.27 -17.43 -2.30
C ALA A 77 4.52 -16.88 -3.00
N PRO A 78 4.40 -16.35 -4.23
CA PRO A 78 5.55 -15.86 -4.98
C PRO A 78 6.38 -14.89 -4.14
N CYS A 79 7.71 -14.95 -4.21
CA CYS A 79 8.58 -14.16 -3.33
C CYS A 79 8.31 -12.65 -3.48
N HIS A 80 7.92 -12.22 -4.69
CA HIS A 80 7.52 -10.84 -4.98
C HIS A 80 6.31 -10.37 -4.16
N SER A 81 5.37 -11.25 -3.79
CA SER A 81 4.19 -10.88 -3.00
C SER A 81 4.52 -10.56 -1.53
N ILE A 82 5.63 -11.10 -1.01
CA ILE A 82 6.08 -10.88 0.37
C ILE A 82 6.83 -9.54 0.46
N VAL A 83 7.69 -9.25 -0.51
CA VAL A 83 8.53 -8.05 -0.52
C VAL A 83 7.83 -6.81 -1.07
N ALA A 84 6.71 -6.96 -1.79
CA ALA A 84 5.96 -5.85 -2.36
C ALA A 84 5.59 -4.77 -1.34
N ALA A 85 4.90 -5.16 -0.26
CA ALA A 85 4.43 -4.20 0.74
C ALA A 85 5.56 -3.41 1.41
N PRO A 86 6.63 -4.04 1.95
CA PRO A 86 7.71 -3.28 2.58
C PRO A 86 8.48 -2.39 1.59
N LEU A 87 8.70 -2.82 0.34
CA LEU A 87 9.39 -2.01 -0.67
C LEU A 87 8.55 -0.81 -1.13
N LEU A 88 7.24 -0.99 -1.33
CA LEU A 88 6.32 0.10 -1.65
C LEU A 88 6.23 1.12 -0.50
N ILE A 89 6.08 0.65 0.75
CA ILE A 89 6.05 1.54 1.93
C ILE A 89 7.38 2.28 2.08
N ALA A 90 8.52 1.62 1.83
CA ALA A 90 9.83 2.28 1.87
C ALA A 90 9.94 3.39 0.82
N PHE A 91 9.50 3.14 -0.42
CA PHE A 91 9.42 4.16 -1.46
C PHE A 91 8.53 5.34 -1.04
N GLU A 92 7.33 5.06 -0.53
CA GLU A 92 6.37 6.08 -0.10
C GLU A 92 6.91 6.96 1.03
N LEU A 93 7.60 6.36 2.01
CA LEU A 93 8.24 7.09 3.10
C LEU A 93 9.38 7.98 2.60
N LEU A 94 10.25 7.45 1.74
CA LEU A 94 11.35 8.23 1.15
C LEU A 94 10.80 9.39 0.32
N LEU A 95 9.75 9.15 -0.48
CA LEU A 95 9.10 10.18 -1.28
C LEU A 95 8.43 11.24 -0.40
N CYS A 96 7.72 10.81 0.66
CA CYS A 96 7.11 11.72 1.62
C CYS A 96 8.17 12.61 2.30
N ILE A 97 9.29 12.03 2.75
CA ILE A 97 10.40 12.79 3.36
C ILE A 97 11.03 13.75 2.34
N TYR A 98 11.26 13.30 1.11
CA TYR A 98 11.79 14.13 0.03
C TYR A 98 10.92 15.37 -0.20
N LEU A 99 9.63 15.15 -0.44
CA LEU A 99 8.66 16.22 -0.72
C LEU A 99 8.47 17.16 0.49
N GLU A 100 8.44 16.62 1.70
CA GLU A 100 8.37 17.40 2.94
C GLU A 100 9.63 18.25 3.16
N SER A 101 10.81 17.70 2.84
CA SER A 101 12.06 18.46 2.95
C SER A 101 12.14 19.62 1.98
N ILE A 102 11.69 19.44 0.74
CA ILE A 102 11.59 20.55 -0.22
C ILE A 102 10.63 21.62 0.30
N ARG A 103 9.48 21.20 0.84
CA ARG A 103 8.46 22.11 1.39
C ARG A 103 8.96 22.94 2.57
N VAL A 104 9.70 22.34 3.51
CA VAL A 104 10.12 22.99 4.76
C VAL A 104 11.48 23.67 4.64
N ARG A 105 12.43 23.02 3.97
CA ARG A 105 13.85 23.41 3.94
C ARG A 105 14.32 23.97 2.59
N ASN A 106 13.47 23.98 1.56
CA ASN A 106 13.81 24.38 0.18
C ASN A 106 14.97 23.58 -0.45
N HIS A 107 15.42 22.49 0.17
CA HIS A 107 16.42 21.57 -0.38
C HIS A 107 16.03 20.12 -0.07
N PRO A 108 16.28 19.19 -1.00
CA PRO A 108 15.96 17.79 -0.81
C PRO A 108 16.91 17.12 0.20
N SER A 109 16.37 16.26 1.07
CA SER A 109 17.19 15.45 2.00
C SER A 109 17.90 14.30 1.32
N PHE A 110 17.28 13.75 0.28
CA PHE A 110 17.75 12.59 -0.47
C PHE A 110 17.68 12.91 -1.95
N ASP A 111 18.61 12.37 -2.75
CA ASP A 111 18.48 12.40 -4.20
C ASP A 111 17.23 11.58 -4.58
N LEU A 112 16.49 12.05 -5.58
CA LEU A 112 15.36 11.35 -6.15
C LEU A 112 15.77 9.94 -6.61
N LYS A 113 17.02 9.75 -7.06
CA LYS A 113 17.57 8.41 -7.38
C LYS A 113 17.48 7.42 -6.21
N ILE A 114 17.78 7.87 -5.00
CA ILE A 114 17.71 7.03 -3.79
C ILE A 114 16.25 6.74 -3.44
N VAL A 115 15.37 7.74 -3.62
CA VAL A 115 13.93 7.58 -3.39
C VAL A 115 13.36 6.46 -4.26
N PHE A 116 13.78 6.32 -5.52
CA PHE A 116 13.30 5.28 -6.45
C PHE A 116 13.97 3.90 -6.27
N LEU A 117 15.01 3.78 -5.46
CA LEU A 117 15.75 2.52 -5.28
C LEU A 117 14.85 1.34 -4.82
N PRO A 118 13.90 1.50 -3.87
CA PRO A 118 13.01 0.41 -3.49
C PRO A 118 12.09 -0.05 -4.61
N LEU A 119 11.64 0.86 -5.49
CA LEU A 119 10.83 0.51 -6.67
C LEU A 119 11.66 -0.27 -7.69
N LEU A 120 12.90 0.16 -7.95
CA LEU A 120 13.80 -0.56 -8.85
C LEU A 120 14.10 -1.97 -8.33
N ALA A 121 14.36 -2.10 -7.03
CA ALA A 121 14.55 -3.41 -6.41
C ALA A 121 13.28 -4.28 -6.54
N PHE A 122 12.10 -3.69 -6.35
CA PHE A 122 10.83 -4.40 -6.50
C PHE A 122 10.61 -4.91 -7.92
N GLU A 123 10.85 -4.06 -8.92
CA GLU A 123 10.75 -4.41 -10.34
C GLU A 123 11.74 -5.53 -10.72
N ALA A 124 12.99 -5.43 -10.27
CA ALA A 124 14.00 -6.46 -10.50
C ALA A 124 13.60 -7.82 -9.88
N ILE A 125 13.01 -7.82 -8.69
CA ILE A 125 12.52 -9.05 -8.04
C ILE A 125 11.36 -9.66 -8.84
N ILE A 126 10.39 -8.86 -9.29
CA ILE A 126 9.29 -9.35 -10.14
C ILE A 126 9.85 -9.97 -11.42
N LEU A 127 10.81 -9.30 -12.06
CA LEU A 127 11.43 -9.78 -13.28
C LEU A 127 12.09 -11.14 -13.07
N ILE A 128 12.91 -11.28 -12.02
CA ILE A 128 13.59 -12.53 -11.68
C ILE A 128 12.58 -13.65 -11.37
N ASP A 129 11.52 -13.36 -10.61
CA ASP A 129 10.51 -14.35 -10.23
C ASP A 129 9.66 -14.80 -11.43
N ASN A 130 9.45 -13.94 -12.43
CA ASN A 130 8.75 -14.28 -13.67
C ASN A 130 9.57 -15.13 -14.65
N PHE A 131 10.91 -15.05 -14.60
CA PHE A 131 11.80 -15.85 -15.45
C PHE A 131 12.13 -17.24 -14.87
N ARG A 132 11.72 -17.53 -13.63
CA ARG A 132 12.05 -18.75 -12.90
C ARG A 132 10.95 -19.79 -12.99
#